data_AF-A0A8T5QME3-F1
#
_entry.id   AF-A0A8T5QME3-F1
#
_cell.length_a   1.000
_cell.length_b   1.000
_cell.length_c   1.000
_cell.angle_alpha   90.00
_cell.angle_beta   90.00
_cell.angle_gamma   90.00
#
_symmetry.space_group_name_H-M   'P 1'
#
loop_
_entity.id
_entity.type
_entity.pdbx_description
1 polymer ?
#
loop_
_entity_poly.entity_id
_entity_poly.type
_entity_poly.pdbx_seq_one_letter_code
_entity_poly.pdbx_strand_id
1 'polypeptide(L)'
;MLEELVKIEYHSKDVSKFCRSEVVSFIESTEDVEGECIFFLKRITKVATNIANSKPQYISHMYERVYSFNRVGYQNLARIKKRSPNEQRMMAHFHSHAASIAKKIYLETSCERWFDIFVNEKLNSIHKSLKQEVKHKAHSYSLIALSCQEYARKSENIHYLEKAKHFYKKAGILFQPIDPSKAFKFRMKARECKYNLKRIVTEQSAYSSN
;
A
#
# COMPACT_ATOMS: atom_id res chain seq x y z
N MET A 1 -4.93 10.80 26.94
CA MET A 1 -6.24 10.99 26.28
C MET A 1 -6.24 10.49 24.85
N LEU A 2 -5.36 10.97 23.97
CA LEU A 2 -5.27 10.51 22.57
C LEU A 2 -5.08 9.00 22.41
N GLU A 3 -4.24 8.35 23.23
CA GLU A 3 -4.00 6.90 23.15
C GLU A 3 -5.28 6.06 23.30
N GLU A 4 -6.17 6.43 24.22
CA GLU A 4 -7.46 5.75 24.40
C GLU A 4 -8.41 6.04 23.24
N LEU A 5 -8.41 7.28 22.70
CA LEU A 5 -9.23 7.63 21.53
C LEU A 5 -8.85 6.79 20.30
N VAL A 6 -7.56 6.69 19.97
CA VAL A 6 -7.11 5.91 18.81
C VAL A 6 -7.28 4.41 19.00
N LYS A 7 -7.37 3.94 20.25
CA LYS A 7 -7.68 2.56 20.59
C LYS A 7 -9.16 2.25 20.36
N ILE A 8 -10.06 3.13 20.78
CA ILE A 8 -11.51 3.03 20.53
C ILE A 8 -11.79 3.06 19.01
N GLU A 9 -11.18 4.00 18.30
CA GLU A 9 -11.43 4.24 16.87
C GLU A 9 -10.57 3.37 15.95
N TYR A 10 -9.73 2.49 16.50
CA TYR A 10 -8.76 1.70 15.74
C TYR A 10 -9.38 0.90 14.60
N HIS A 11 -10.63 0.44 14.74
CA HIS A 11 -11.34 -0.34 13.74
C HIS A 11 -12.31 0.48 12.89
N SER A 12 -12.54 1.75 13.21
CA SER A 12 -13.47 2.59 12.49
C SER A 12 -12.89 3.02 11.14
N LYS A 13 -13.70 2.91 10.09
CA LYS A 13 -13.39 3.48 8.76
C LYS A 13 -13.73 4.96 8.68
N ASP A 14 -14.65 5.42 9.52
CA ASP A 14 -15.06 6.82 9.62
C ASP A 14 -14.80 7.31 11.03
N VAL A 15 -13.66 7.98 11.18
CA VAL A 15 -13.14 8.43 12.47
C VAL A 15 -13.98 9.63 12.93
N SER A 16 -14.48 9.59 14.17
CA SER A 16 -15.27 10.69 14.74
C SER A 16 -14.56 12.03 14.62
N LYS A 17 -15.34 13.13 14.56
CA LYS A 17 -14.79 14.49 14.45
C LYS A 17 -13.77 14.79 15.55
N PHE A 18 -14.07 14.38 16.80
CA PHE A 18 -13.18 14.60 17.94
C PHE A 18 -11.86 13.84 17.79
N CYS A 19 -11.91 12.52 17.57
CA CYS A 19 -10.69 11.74 17.38
C CYS A 19 -9.87 12.22 16.18
N ARG A 20 -10.52 12.58 15.07
CA ARG A 20 -9.84 13.16 13.90
C ARG A 20 -9.08 14.43 14.26
N SER A 21 -9.70 15.35 15.00
CA SER A 21 -9.08 16.61 15.42
C SER A 21 -7.83 16.36 16.25
N GLU A 22 -7.91 15.46 17.23
CA GLU A 22 -6.79 15.12 18.12
C GLU A 22 -5.64 14.45 17.36
N VAL A 23 -5.96 13.55 16.41
CA VAL A 23 -4.97 12.88 15.57
C VAL A 23 -4.26 13.86 14.64
N VAL A 24 -5.01 14.77 14.01
CA VAL A 24 -4.46 15.82 13.13
C VAL A 24 -3.54 16.73 13.94
N SER A 25 -4.00 17.23 15.09
CA SER A 25 -3.22 18.07 15.99
C SER A 25 -1.92 17.40 16.44
N PHE A 26 -1.98 16.11 16.81
CA PHE A 26 -0.79 15.34 17.16
C PHE A 26 0.22 15.28 16.00
N ILE A 27 -0.23 14.98 14.78
CA ILE A 27 0.66 14.89 13.63
C ILE A 27 1.24 16.27 13.27
N GLU A 28 0.47 17.34 13.40
CA GLU A 28 0.93 18.71 13.14
C GLU A 28 2.04 19.15 14.11
N SER A 29 1.88 18.83 15.40
CA SER A 29 2.77 19.26 16.48
C SER A 29 3.94 18.31 16.76
N THR A 30 3.91 17.08 16.25
CA THR A 30 4.95 16.07 16.51
C THR A 30 5.93 15.98 15.36
N GLU A 31 7.19 16.31 15.63
CA GLU A 31 8.27 16.21 14.63
C GLU A 31 8.73 14.76 14.41
N ASP A 32 8.84 13.99 15.48
CA ASP A 32 9.30 12.60 15.45
C ASP A 32 8.58 11.71 16.48
N VAL A 33 8.59 10.40 16.22
CA VAL A 33 7.91 9.35 17.01
C VAL A 33 8.83 8.19 17.38
N GLU A 34 10.17 8.34 17.32
CA GLU A 34 11.10 7.23 17.63
C GLU A 34 10.95 6.69 19.06
N GLY A 35 10.64 7.57 20.02
CA GLY A 35 10.43 7.21 21.44
C GLY A 35 9.03 6.67 21.78
N GLU A 36 8.11 6.67 20.82
CA GLU A 36 6.72 6.31 21.07
C GLU A 36 6.50 4.81 21.24
N CYS A 37 5.52 4.46 22.07
CA CYS A 37 5.09 3.08 22.24
C CYS A 37 4.64 2.49 20.88
N ILE A 38 5.18 1.33 20.50
CA ILE A 38 4.90 0.74 19.18
C ILE A 38 3.41 0.43 18.94
N PHE A 39 2.66 0.12 20.00
CA PHE A 39 1.21 -0.10 19.91
C PHE A 39 0.45 1.20 19.69
N PHE A 40 0.87 2.28 20.35
CA PHE A 40 0.34 3.61 20.09
C PHE A 40 0.65 4.02 18.65
N LEU A 41 1.91 3.89 18.22
CA LEU A 41 2.35 4.23 16.86
C LEU A 41 1.56 3.45 15.79
N LYS A 42 1.31 2.15 16.01
CA LYS A 42 0.48 1.34 15.10
C LYS A 42 -0.96 1.84 15.02
N ARG A 43 -1.54 2.28 16.15
CA ARG A 43 -2.93 2.77 16.19
C ARG A 43 -3.04 4.13 15.52
N ILE A 44 -2.18 5.08 15.89
CA ILE A 44 -2.20 6.44 15.36
C ILE A 44 -1.99 6.45 13.84
N THR A 45 -1.03 5.67 13.31
CA THR A 45 -0.78 5.63 11.85
C THR A 45 -1.92 4.97 11.08
N LYS A 46 -2.58 3.96 11.66
CA LYS A 46 -3.78 3.37 11.07
C LYS A 46 -4.94 4.36 11.04
N VAL A 47 -5.21 5.04 12.15
CA VAL A 47 -6.28 6.04 12.25
C VAL A 47 -6.01 7.20 11.29
N ALA A 48 -4.78 7.70 11.22
CA ALA A 48 -4.34 8.69 10.24
C ALA A 48 -4.56 8.22 8.79
N THR A 49 -4.24 6.96 8.49
CA THR A 49 -4.50 6.37 7.16
C THR A 49 -6.00 6.29 6.86
N ASN A 50 -6.85 6.00 7.86
CA ASN A 50 -8.30 6.01 7.68
C ASN A 50 -8.81 7.42 7.39
N ILE A 51 -8.33 8.44 8.11
CA ILE A 51 -8.63 9.86 7.84
C ILE A 51 -8.20 10.24 6.41
N ALA A 52 -6.99 9.88 5.98
CA ALA A 52 -6.50 10.12 4.61
C ALA A 52 -7.37 9.45 3.53
N ASN A 53 -8.08 8.38 3.88
CA ASN A 53 -8.98 7.69 2.95
C ASN A 53 -10.39 8.29 2.94
N SER A 54 -10.94 8.65 4.09
CA SER A 54 -12.34 9.09 4.22
C SER A 54 -12.52 10.60 4.16
N LYS A 55 -11.57 11.37 4.67
CA LYS A 55 -11.59 12.83 4.80
C LYS A 55 -10.19 13.42 4.50
N PRO A 56 -9.67 13.26 3.28
CA PRO A 56 -8.29 13.62 2.92
C PRO A 56 -7.95 15.08 3.18
N GLN A 57 -8.92 15.99 3.04
CA GLN A 57 -8.72 17.44 3.20
C GLN A 57 -8.20 17.88 4.58
N TYR A 58 -8.29 17.03 5.60
CA TYR A 58 -7.80 17.33 6.95
C TYR A 58 -6.34 16.95 7.16
N ILE A 59 -5.75 16.15 6.27
CA ILE A 59 -4.44 15.53 6.53
C ILE A 59 -3.53 15.45 5.28
N SER A 60 -4.01 15.84 4.11
CA SER A 60 -3.25 15.73 2.85
C SER A 60 -1.95 16.53 2.88
N HIS A 61 -1.95 17.72 3.47
CA HIS A 61 -0.75 18.55 3.67
C HIS A 61 0.32 17.89 4.54
N MET A 62 -0.01 16.80 5.25
CA MET A 62 0.88 16.07 6.15
C MET A 62 1.15 14.63 5.72
N TYR A 63 0.76 14.20 4.52
CA TYR A 63 0.95 12.81 4.11
C TYR A 63 2.40 12.32 4.24
N GLU A 64 3.39 13.14 3.92
CA GLU A 64 4.80 12.73 4.08
C GLU A 64 5.16 12.44 5.54
N ARG A 65 4.60 13.19 6.48
CA ARG A 65 4.77 12.95 7.93
C ARG A 65 4.03 11.69 8.39
N VAL A 66 2.82 11.44 7.88
CA VAL A 66 2.12 10.18 8.14
C VAL A 66 2.92 8.99 7.58
N TYR A 67 3.54 9.15 6.41
CA TYR A 67 4.42 8.15 5.82
C TYR A 67 5.66 7.92 6.70
N SER A 68 6.32 8.98 7.18
CA SER A 68 7.50 8.86 8.05
C SER A 68 7.18 8.15 9.36
N PHE A 69 6.05 8.43 9.99
CA PHE A 69 5.62 7.74 11.22
C PHE A 69 5.44 6.23 11.01
N ASN A 70 4.88 5.83 9.86
CA ASN A 70 4.80 4.40 9.51
C ASN A 70 6.18 3.77 9.33
N ARG A 71 7.13 4.51 8.77
CA ARG A 71 8.51 4.04 8.61
C ARG A 71 9.20 3.82 9.94
N VAL A 72 9.12 4.78 10.85
CA VAL A 72 9.67 4.67 12.20
C VAL A 72 9.11 3.42 12.88
N GLY A 73 7.80 3.17 12.75
CA GLY A 73 7.15 1.99 13.31
C GLY A 73 7.75 0.65 12.83
N TYR A 74 7.93 0.45 11.52
CA TYR A 74 8.55 -0.80 11.07
C TYR A 74 10.07 -0.84 11.35
N GLN A 75 10.76 0.30 11.37
CA GLN A 75 12.20 0.36 11.70
C GLN A 75 12.43 -0.06 13.16
N ASN A 76 11.61 0.42 14.09
CA ASN A 76 11.64 0.01 15.48
C ASN A 76 11.42 -1.51 15.64
N LEU A 77 10.46 -2.08 14.90
CA LEU A 77 10.25 -3.53 14.89
C LEU A 77 11.39 -4.31 14.22
N ALA A 78 12.03 -3.75 13.20
CA ALA A 78 13.14 -4.40 12.50
C ALA A 78 14.38 -4.58 13.39
N ARG A 79 14.57 -3.72 14.40
CA ARG A 79 15.65 -3.80 15.40
C ARG A 79 15.47 -4.98 16.37
N ILE A 80 14.27 -5.57 16.46
CA ILE A 80 13.96 -6.71 17.34
C ILE A 80 14.48 -8.00 16.69
N LYS A 81 15.48 -8.65 17.33
CA LYS A 81 16.13 -9.87 16.81
C LYS A 81 15.19 -11.07 16.66
N LYS A 82 14.32 -11.32 17.64
CA LYS A 82 13.35 -12.42 17.65
C LYS A 82 11.94 -11.86 17.75
N ARG A 83 11.31 -11.65 16.60
CA ARG A 83 9.94 -11.12 16.52
C ARG A 83 8.90 -12.22 16.76
N SER A 84 7.94 -11.91 17.61
CA SER A 84 6.69 -12.65 17.74
C SER A 84 5.85 -12.57 16.47
N PRO A 85 4.89 -13.49 16.26
CA PRO A 85 3.94 -13.39 15.16
C PRO A 85 3.13 -12.08 15.15
N ASN A 86 2.88 -11.48 16.32
CA ASN A 86 2.17 -10.22 16.45
C ASN A 86 3.01 -9.04 15.93
N GLU A 87 4.29 -8.98 16.28
CA GLU A 87 5.21 -7.97 15.77
C GLU A 87 5.42 -8.11 14.27
N GLN A 88 5.50 -9.35 13.76
CA GLN A 88 5.56 -9.58 12.33
C GLN A 88 4.31 -9.09 11.58
N ARG A 89 3.12 -9.31 12.13
CA ARG A 89 1.87 -8.75 11.59
C ARG A 89 1.86 -7.22 11.66
N MET A 90 2.39 -6.62 12.73
CA MET A 90 2.51 -5.17 12.85
C MET A 90 3.42 -4.58 11.77
N MET A 91 4.56 -5.22 11.47
CA MET A 91 5.41 -4.78 10.35
C MET A 91 4.65 -4.79 9.02
N ALA A 92 3.90 -5.86 8.74
CA ALA A 92 3.09 -5.94 7.52
C ALA A 92 2.05 -4.81 7.45
N HIS A 93 1.45 -4.44 8.59
CA HIS A 93 0.50 -3.33 8.67
C HIS A 93 1.16 -1.97 8.43
N PHE A 94 2.29 -1.68 9.06
CA PHE A 94 3.03 -0.43 8.82
C PHE A 94 3.37 -0.25 7.35
N HIS A 95 3.92 -1.28 6.69
CA HIS A 95 4.16 -1.26 5.26
C HIS A 95 2.87 -1.07 4.43
N SER A 96 1.76 -1.69 4.83
CA SER A 96 0.48 -1.50 4.11
C SER A 96 -0.06 -0.09 4.25
N HIS A 97 0.07 0.53 5.42
CA HIS A 97 -0.36 1.91 5.67
C HIS A 97 0.55 2.91 4.96
N ALA A 98 1.87 2.72 5.04
CA ALA A 98 2.86 3.47 4.27
C ALA A 98 2.58 3.44 2.76
N ALA A 99 2.27 2.25 2.21
CA ALA A 99 1.89 2.11 0.81
C ALA A 99 0.63 2.93 0.46
N SER A 100 -0.41 2.89 1.31
CA SER A 100 -1.64 3.67 1.09
C SER A 100 -1.35 5.17 1.04
N ILE A 101 -0.52 5.67 1.96
CA ILE A 101 -0.15 7.08 2.00
C ILE A 101 0.73 7.46 0.80
N ALA A 102 1.73 6.65 0.44
CA ALA A 102 2.55 6.87 -0.75
C ALA A 102 1.71 6.96 -2.03
N LYS A 103 0.69 6.10 -2.17
CA LYS A 103 -0.25 6.17 -3.29
C LYS A 103 -1.04 7.49 -3.29
N LYS A 104 -1.44 8.00 -2.12
CA LYS A 104 -2.15 9.29 -2.01
C LYS A 104 -1.26 10.45 -2.44
N ILE A 105 0.00 10.49 -1.98
CA ILE A 105 0.96 11.51 -2.39
C ILE A 105 1.19 11.46 -3.90
N TYR A 106 1.35 10.26 -4.48
CA TYR A 106 1.45 10.11 -5.93
C TYR A 106 0.22 10.67 -6.66
N LEU A 107 -1.00 10.40 -6.17
CA LEU A 107 -2.21 10.89 -6.82
C LEU A 107 -2.35 12.42 -6.77
N GLU A 108 -1.80 13.08 -5.75
CA GLU A 108 -1.82 14.55 -5.64
C GLU A 108 -0.68 15.21 -6.42
N THR A 109 0.50 14.61 -6.44
CA THR A 109 1.71 15.23 -7.00
C THR A 109 2.07 14.73 -8.39
N SER A 110 1.52 13.59 -8.82
CA SER A 110 1.95 12.81 -9.99
C SER A 110 3.44 12.43 -9.99
N CYS A 111 4.13 12.53 -8.85
CA CYS A 111 5.55 12.21 -8.73
C CYS A 111 5.78 10.68 -8.75
N GLU A 112 6.36 10.17 -9.83
CA GLU A 112 6.55 8.73 -10.09
C GLU A 112 7.31 8.01 -8.96
N ARG A 113 8.27 8.69 -8.32
CA ARG A 113 8.99 8.14 -7.16
C ARG A 113 8.05 7.65 -6.06
N TRP A 114 6.95 8.37 -5.80
CA TRP A 114 5.96 7.96 -4.80
C TRP A 114 5.14 6.74 -5.25
N PHE A 115 4.97 6.54 -6.56
CA PHE A 115 4.35 5.33 -7.09
C PHE A 115 5.26 4.10 -6.91
N ASP A 116 6.56 4.23 -7.17
CA ASP A 116 7.55 3.19 -6.88
C ASP A 116 7.58 2.83 -5.39
N ILE A 117 7.57 3.84 -4.51
CA ILE A 117 7.47 3.65 -3.06
C ILE A 117 6.20 2.87 -2.71
N PHE A 118 5.03 3.25 -3.26
CA PHE A 118 3.80 2.51 -3.05
C PHE A 118 3.93 1.01 -3.42
N VAL A 119 4.48 0.70 -4.59
CA VAL A 119 4.66 -0.69 -5.04
C VAL A 119 5.58 -1.45 -4.09
N ASN A 120 6.71 -0.85 -3.73
CA ASN A 120 7.71 -1.47 -2.85
C ASN A 120 7.18 -1.71 -1.43
N GLU A 121 6.52 -0.72 -0.84
CA GLU A 121 5.90 -0.84 0.48
C GLU A 121 4.82 -1.93 0.49
N LYS A 122 4.00 -2.02 -0.56
CA LYS A 122 2.97 -3.04 -0.64
C LYS A 122 3.57 -4.45 -0.79
N LEU A 123 4.67 -4.60 -1.53
CA LEU A 123 5.41 -5.87 -1.60
C LEU A 123 6.02 -6.24 -0.25
N ASN A 124 6.62 -5.28 0.45
CA ASN A 124 7.15 -5.51 1.80
C ASN A 124 6.05 -5.97 2.75
N SER A 125 4.87 -5.34 2.71
CA SER A 125 3.70 -5.80 3.46
C SER A 125 3.37 -7.27 3.19
N ILE A 126 3.28 -7.66 1.91
CA ILE A 126 3.01 -9.06 1.49
C ILE A 126 4.09 -10.03 2.00
N HIS A 127 5.37 -9.65 1.90
CA HIS A 127 6.48 -10.51 2.32
C HIS A 127 6.58 -10.64 3.85
N LYS A 128 6.17 -9.61 4.60
CA LYS A 128 6.15 -9.65 6.07
C LYS A 128 4.90 -10.34 6.61
N SER A 129 3.78 -10.38 5.87
CA SER A 129 2.58 -11.15 6.25
C SER A 129 2.87 -12.62 6.52
N LEU A 130 2.10 -13.23 7.43
CA LEU A 130 2.29 -14.62 7.84
C LEU A 130 2.06 -15.58 6.67
N LYS A 131 2.72 -16.76 6.69
CA LYS A 131 2.63 -17.73 5.59
C LYS A 131 1.19 -18.17 5.33
N GLN A 132 0.40 -18.39 6.37
CA GLN A 132 -1.00 -18.80 6.28
C GLN A 132 -1.96 -17.74 5.71
N GLU A 133 -1.53 -16.47 5.57
CA GLU A 133 -2.38 -15.37 5.07
C GLU A 133 -2.47 -15.35 3.53
N VAL A 134 -2.60 -16.52 2.90
CA VAL A 134 -2.52 -16.69 1.43
C VAL A 134 -3.56 -15.84 0.69
N LYS A 135 -4.82 -15.83 1.17
CA LYS A 135 -5.90 -15.01 0.58
C LYS A 135 -5.59 -13.52 0.63
N HIS A 136 -5.03 -13.04 1.75
CA HIS A 136 -4.64 -11.63 1.91
C HIS A 136 -3.50 -11.27 0.95
N LYS A 137 -2.45 -12.10 0.87
CA LYS A 137 -1.31 -11.91 -0.05
C LYS A 137 -1.76 -11.85 -1.50
N ALA A 138 -2.64 -12.79 -1.90
CA ALA A 138 -3.18 -12.84 -3.25
C ALA A 138 -3.98 -11.57 -3.60
N HIS A 139 -4.81 -11.09 -2.68
CA HIS A 139 -5.53 -9.83 -2.86
C HIS A 139 -4.59 -8.63 -2.98
N SER A 140 -3.59 -8.54 -2.10
CA SER A 140 -2.60 -7.46 -2.15
C SER A 140 -1.81 -7.44 -3.46
N TYR A 141 -1.38 -8.61 -3.99
CA TYR A 141 -0.77 -8.67 -5.33
C TYR A 141 -1.72 -8.14 -6.41
N SER A 142 -3.01 -8.47 -6.36
CA SER A 142 -3.97 -7.99 -7.36
C SER A 142 -4.18 -6.47 -7.33
N LEU A 143 -4.07 -5.84 -6.14
CA LEU A 143 -4.16 -4.39 -5.98
C LEU A 143 -2.93 -3.66 -6.55
N ILE A 144 -1.73 -4.22 -6.34
CA ILE A 144 -0.51 -3.73 -6.96
C ILE A 144 -0.62 -3.84 -8.48
N ALA A 145 -1.06 -5.00 -8.97
CA ALA A 145 -1.22 -5.26 -10.40
C ALA A 145 -2.16 -4.25 -11.07
N LEU A 146 -3.32 -4.00 -10.46
CA LEU A 146 -4.28 -3.02 -10.95
C LEU A 146 -3.67 -1.61 -11.00
N SER A 147 -3.00 -1.20 -9.93
CA SER A 147 -2.39 0.14 -9.88
C SER A 147 -1.27 0.28 -10.92
N CYS A 148 -0.46 -0.76 -11.13
CA CYS A 148 0.60 -0.77 -12.17
C CYS A 148 -0.01 -0.71 -13.58
N GLN A 149 -1.10 -1.44 -13.84
CA GLN A 149 -1.81 -1.41 -15.12
C GLN A 149 -2.40 -0.01 -15.40
N GLU A 150 -3.02 0.60 -14.38
CA GLU A 150 -3.57 1.96 -14.48
C GLU A 150 -2.47 3.00 -14.73
N TYR A 151 -1.34 2.90 -14.03
CA TYR A 151 -0.18 3.76 -14.21
C TYR A 151 0.40 3.62 -15.63
N ALA A 152 0.65 2.38 -16.07
CA ALA A 152 1.20 2.11 -17.39
C ALA A 152 0.30 2.59 -18.52
N ARG A 153 -1.04 2.50 -18.36
CA ARG A 153 -1.98 3.03 -19.36
C ARG A 153 -1.91 4.56 -19.48
N LYS A 154 -1.64 5.27 -18.38
CA LYS A 154 -1.56 6.74 -18.40
C LYS A 154 -0.21 7.28 -18.88
N SER A 155 0.86 6.56 -18.58
CA SER A 155 2.25 6.96 -18.86
C SER A 155 2.85 6.27 -20.08
N GLU A 156 2.12 5.33 -20.67
CA GLU A 156 2.62 4.39 -21.70
C GLU A 156 3.86 3.60 -21.25
N ASN A 157 4.09 3.51 -19.94
CA ASN A 157 5.27 2.88 -19.37
C ASN A 157 5.15 1.34 -19.39
N ILE A 158 5.83 0.73 -20.37
CA ILE A 158 5.84 -0.72 -20.58
C ILE A 158 6.35 -1.50 -19.36
N HIS A 159 7.31 -0.96 -18.61
CA HIS A 159 7.88 -1.64 -17.45
C HIS A 159 6.83 -1.91 -16.37
N TYR A 160 5.94 -0.94 -16.13
CA TYR A 160 4.83 -1.14 -15.18
C TYR A 160 3.73 -2.05 -15.70
N LEU A 161 3.54 -2.11 -17.02
CA LEU A 161 2.61 -3.09 -17.62
C LEU A 161 3.13 -4.53 -17.45
N GLU A 162 4.45 -4.72 -17.53
CA GLU A 162 5.09 -6.00 -17.20
C GLU A 162 4.96 -6.36 -15.72
N LYS A 163 5.19 -5.40 -14.82
CA LYS A 163 4.92 -5.55 -13.37
C LYS A 163 3.47 -5.95 -13.12
N ALA A 164 2.51 -5.30 -13.77
CA ALA A 164 1.08 -5.62 -13.65
C ALA A 164 0.77 -7.06 -14.03
N LYS A 165 1.25 -7.50 -15.21
CA LYS A 165 1.14 -8.88 -15.68
C LYS A 165 1.71 -9.87 -14.67
N HIS A 166 2.91 -9.60 -14.14
CA HIS A 166 3.58 -10.45 -13.15
C HIS A 166 2.74 -10.59 -11.86
N PHE A 167 2.27 -9.48 -11.31
CA PHE A 167 1.49 -9.50 -10.07
C PHE A 167 0.12 -10.15 -10.25
N TYR A 168 -0.54 -9.99 -11.41
CA TYR A 168 -1.77 -10.73 -11.71
C TYR A 168 -1.52 -12.24 -11.78
N LYS A 169 -0.42 -12.69 -12.38
CA LYS A 169 -0.05 -14.12 -12.37
C LYS A 169 0.14 -14.64 -10.95
N LYS A 170 0.91 -13.92 -10.11
CA LYS A 170 1.11 -14.30 -8.70
C LYS A 170 -0.21 -14.37 -7.93
N ALA A 171 -1.08 -13.37 -8.09
CA ALA A 171 -2.41 -13.39 -7.46
C ALA A 171 -3.24 -14.61 -7.92
N GLY A 172 -3.24 -14.91 -9.23
CA GLY A 172 -3.93 -16.05 -9.79
C GLY A 172 -3.41 -17.40 -9.28
N ILE A 173 -2.09 -17.56 -9.14
CA ILE A 173 -1.48 -18.78 -8.56
C ILE A 173 -1.93 -18.97 -7.11
N LEU A 174 -1.87 -17.91 -6.30
CA LEU A 174 -2.24 -18.00 -4.87
C LEU A 174 -3.74 -18.22 -4.66
N PHE A 175 -4.59 -17.70 -5.54
CA PHE A 175 -6.03 -17.97 -5.48
C PHE A 175 -6.43 -19.33 -6.04
N GLN A 176 -5.61 -20.00 -6.85
CA GLN A 176 -5.99 -21.27 -7.49
C GLN A 176 -6.54 -22.33 -6.51
N PRO A 177 -5.92 -22.59 -5.35
CA PRO A 177 -6.45 -23.57 -4.40
C PRO A 177 -7.57 -23.02 -3.50
N ILE A 178 -7.86 -21.72 -3.53
CA ILE A 178 -8.81 -21.04 -2.62
C ILE A 178 -10.11 -20.70 -3.33
N ASP A 179 -10.01 -20.14 -4.54
CA ASP A 179 -11.10 -19.65 -5.36
C ASP A 179 -10.66 -19.71 -6.85
N PRO A 180 -10.87 -20.85 -7.53
CA PRO A 180 -10.46 -21.05 -8.92
C PRO A 180 -11.08 -20.05 -9.89
N SER A 181 -12.30 -19.59 -9.63
CA SER A 181 -12.98 -18.58 -10.45
C SER A 181 -12.25 -17.24 -10.37
N LYS A 182 -11.87 -16.83 -9.16
CA LYS A 182 -11.09 -15.60 -8.96
C LYS A 182 -9.66 -15.73 -9.50
N ALA A 183 -9.06 -16.92 -9.38
CA ALA A 183 -7.78 -17.23 -10.01
C ALA A 183 -7.83 -17.06 -11.54
N PHE A 184 -8.88 -17.59 -12.17
CA PHE A 184 -9.13 -17.43 -13.60
C PHE A 184 -9.25 -15.96 -14.01
N LYS A 185 -10.02 -15.15 -13.27
CA LYS A 185 -10.13 -13.70 -13.50
C LYS A 185 -8.76 -13.00 -13.51
N PHE A 186 -7.88 -13.32 -12.56
CA PHE A 186 -6.52 -12.73 -12.55
C PHE A 186 -5.64 -13.23 -13.70
N ARG A 187 -5.76 -14.48 -14.11
CA ARG A 187 -5.06 -14.99 -15.31
C ARG A 187 -5.52 -14.28 -16.58
N MET A 188 -6.81 -13.97 -16.70
CA MET A 188 -7.33 -13.19 -17.84
C MET A 188 -6.76 -11.77 -17.86
N LYS A 189 -6.71 -11.08 -16.70
CA LYS A 189 -6.05 -9.77 -16.61
C LYS A 189 -4.55 -9.82 -16.96
N ALA A 190 -3.86 -10.88 -16.57
CA ALA A 190 -2.46 -11.07 -16.96
C ALA A 190 -2.28 -11.28 -18.48
N ARG A 191 -3.25 -11.95 -19.13
CA ARG A 191 -3.27 -12.11 -20.60
C ARG A 191 -3.56 -10.80 -21.31
N GLU A 192 -4.49 -10.00 -20.79
CA GLU A 192 -4.78 -8.65 -21.28
C GLU A 192 -3.52 -7.77 -21.25
N CYS A 193 -2.79 -7.76 -20.12
CA CYS A 193 -1.51 -7.04 -20.03
C CYS A 193 -0.49 -7.56 -21.07
N LYS A 194 -0.42 -8.88 -21.30
CA LYS A 194 0.46 -9.47 -22.32
C LYS A 194 0.08 -9.03 -23.74
N TYR A 195 -1.22 -8.95 -24.04
CA TYR A 195 -1.70 -8.48 -25.34
C TYR A 195 -1.35 -7.00 -25.56
N ASN A 196 -1.60 -6.16 -24.56
CA ASN A 196 -1.28 -4.73 -24.62
C ASN A 196 0.24 -4.49 -24.79
N LEU A 197 1.09 -5.26 -24.10
CA LEU A 197 2.54 -5.21 -24.29
C LEU A 197 2.94 -5.50 -25.75
N LYS A 198 2.40 -6.58 -26.32
CA LYS A 198 2.69 -6.94 -27.72
C LYS A 198 2.29 -5.83 -28.67
N ARG A 199 1.08 -5.27 -28.50
CA ARG A 199 0.56 -4.20 -29.34
C ARG A 199 1.49 -2.97 -29.32
N ILE A 200 1.88 -2.50 -28.13
CA ILE A 200 2.77 -1.35 -27.97
C ILE A 200 4.13 -1.60 -28.65
N VAL A 201 4.72 -2.78 -28.45
CA VAL A 201 6.02 -3.12 -29.07
C VAL A 201 5.92 -3.18 -30.60
N THR A 202 4.84 -3.75 -31.13
CA THR A 202 4.59 -3.79 -32.59
C THR A 202 4.42 -2.37 -33.15
N GLU A 203 3.63 -1.53 -32.49
CA GLU A 203 3.41 -0.13 -32.90
C GLU A 203 4.74 0.65 -32.91
N GLN A 204 5.56 0.55 -31.85
CA GLN A 204 6.87 1.22 -31.78
C GLN A 204 7.86 0.73 -32.86
N SER A 205 7.83 -0.55 -33.20
CA SER A 205 8.71 -1.13 -34.24
C SER A 205 8.32 -0.64 -35.64
N ALA A 206 7.02 -0.45 -35.90
CA ALA A 206 6.51 0.07 -37.16
C ALA A 206 6.89 1.55 -37.37
N TYR A 207 6.87 2.37 -36.31
CA TYR A 207 7.30 3.78 -36.39
C TYR A 207 8.81 3.97 -36.53
N SER A 208 9.62 3.01 -36.04
CA SER A 208 11.09 3.09 -36.14
C SER A 208 11.65 2.63 -37.49
N SER A 209 10.77 2.17 -38.39
CA SER A 209 11.14 1.62 -39.71
C SER A 209 10.72 2.53 -40.89
N ASN A 210 10.18 3.72 -40.59
CA ASN A 210 9.86 4.81 -41.52
C ASN A 210 10.80 5.99 -41.28
#